data_AF-A0A357FU13-F1
#
_entry.id   AF-A0A357FU13-F1
#
_cell.length_a   1.000
_cell.length_b   1.000
_cell.length_c   1.000
_cell.angle_alpha   90.00
_cell.angle_beta   90.00
_cell.angle_gamma   90.00
#
_symmetry.space_group_name_H-M   'P 1'
#
loop_
_entity.id
_entity.type
_entity.pdbx_description
1 polymer ?
#
loop_
_entity_poly.entity_id
_entity_poly.type
_entity_poly.pdbx_seq_one_letter_code
_entity_poly.pdbx_strand_id
1 'polypeptide(L)'
;MDSNNITRYTNGLEPDLPLLAVDLGYSARSKSCGVAWAGGAVVQSFEFGECIEAVAQQLSREGRHTLILEAVLSTYHSPQGNPTIRGEFEKGRGWYHGPGVSTFAAALRFVGELHRVLPKDLRPIPLVEGFLSYKPVRTAHSEDARRLLVEFDQAERFEALSGSEPICDLFDGVPQIRRYNKPA
;
A
#
# COMPACT_ATOMS: atom_id res chain seq x y z
N MET A 1 -4.96 32.41 -3.33
CA MET A 1 -4.22 31.37 -4.07
C MET A 1 -4.87 30.07 -3.66
N ASP A 2 -5.80 29.57 -4.46
CA ASP A 2 -6.40 28.27 -4.18
C ASP A 2 -5.36 27.21 -4.50
N SER A 3 -4.56 26.86 -3.49
CA SER A 3 -3.80 25.62 -3.46
C SER A 3 -4.83 24.51 -3.38
N ASN A 4 -5.49 24.23 -4.50
CA ASN A 4 -6.39 23.09 -4.63
C ASN A 4 -5.48 21.87 -4.43
N ASN A 5 -5.32 21.44 -3.18
CA ASN A 5 -4.45 20.34 -2.82
C ASN A 5 -5.14 19.10 -3.36
N ILE A 6 -4.86 18.74 -4.61
CA ILE A 6 -5.62 17.67 -5.26
C ILE A 6 -5.11 16.34 -4.74
N THR A 7 -5.77 15.85 -3.70
CA THR A 7 -5.57 14.50 -3.18
C THR A 7 -5.73 13.48 -4.31
N ARG A 8 -4.80 12.53 -4.36
CA ARG A 8 -4.77 11.46 -5.37
C ARG A 8 -5.44 10.20 -4.83
N TYR A 9 -5.20 9.93 -3.55
CA TYR A 9 -5.62 8.72 -2.86
C TYR A 9 -6.57 9.11 -1.73
N THR A 10 -7.51 8.23 -1.41
CA THR A 10 -8.47 8.44 -0.31
C THR A 10 -8.55 7.20 0.56
N ASN A 11 -8.81 7.39 1.85
CA ASN A 11 -9.16 6.30 2.76
C ASN A 11 -10.64 5.89 2.68
N GLY A 12 -11.46 6.61 1.91
CA GLY A 12 -12.84 6.26 1.61
C GLY A 12 -12.91 5.07 0.67
N LEU A 13 -13.36 3.92 1.17
CA LEU A 13 -13.52 2.70 0.35
C LEU A 13 -14.84 2.70 -0.40
N GLU A 14 -14.78 2.22 -1.64
CA GLU A 14 -15.94 2.00 -2.49
C GLU A 14 -16.08 0.49 -2.73
N PRO A 15 -17.11 -0.17 -2.17
CA PRO A 15 -17.19 -1.63 -2.13
C PRO A 15 -17.35 -2.28 -3.50
N ASP A 16 -17.88 -1.54 -4.48
CA ASP A 16 -18.13 -2.06 -5.83
C ASP A 16 -16.91 -1.95 -6.77
N LEU A 17 -15.82 -1.31 -6.32
CA LEU A 17 -14.61 -1.22 -7.14
C LEU A 17 -13.84 -2.54 -7.14
N PRO A 18 -13.30 -2.96 -8.30
CA PRO A 18 -12.39 -4.09 -8.36
C PRO A 18 -11.12 -3.83 -7.53
N LEU A 19 -10.54 -4.90 -6.99
CA LEU A 19 -9.31 -4.84 -6.22
C LEU A 19 -8.08 -4.94 -7.14
N LEU A 20 -7.06 -4.15 -6.81
CA LEU A 20 -5.70 -4.29 -7.35
C LEU A 20 -4.75 -4.30 -6.16
N ALA A 21 -4.02 -5.40 -5.98
CA ALA A 21 -3.07 -5.58 -4.89
C ALA A 21 -1.63 -5.56 -5.38
N VAL A 22 -0.76 -4.93 -4.60
CA VAL A 22 0.68 -4.83 -4.86
C VAL A 22 1.43 -5.20 -3.60
N ASP A 23 2.33 -6.18 -3.68
CA ASP A 23 3.38 -6.38 -2.68
C ASP A 23 4.60 -5.56 -3.08
N LEU A 24 4.99 -4.55 -2.29
CA LEU A 24 6.05 -3.60 -2.67
C LEU A 24 7.39 -3.95 -2.04
N GLY A 25 8.32 -4.39 -2.87
CA GLY A 25 9.74 -4.48 -2.52
C GLY A 25 10.57 -3.34 -3.12
N TYR A 26 11.72 -3.06 -2.50
CA TYR A 26 12.64 -2.00 -2.92
C TYR A 26 14.04 -2.52 -3.18
N SER A 27 14.17 -3.36 -4.21
CA SER A 27 15.46 -3.96 -4.62
C SER A 27 15.97 -3.34 -5.91
N ALA A 28 17.27 -3.03 -5.93
CA ALA A 28 17.98 -2.61 -7.14
C ALA A 28 18.44 -3.79 -8.03
N ARG A 29 18.28 -5.04 -7.57
CA ARG A 29 18.89 -6.23 -8.22
C ARG A 29 17.92 -7.36 -8.50
N SER A 30 16.67 -7.25 -8.06
CA SER A 30 15.72 -8.34 -8.15
C SER A 30 14.30 -7.83 -8.32
N LYS A 31 13.51 -8.61 -9.05
CA LYS A 31 12.05 -8.44 -9.13
C LYS A 31 11.45 -8.69 -7.76
N SER A 32 11.13 -7.60 -7.08
CA SER A 32 10.72 -7.59 -5.68
C SER A 32 9.33 -6.99 -5.48
N CYS A 33 8.63 -6.66 -6.55
CA CYS A 33 7.24 -6.25 -6.50
C CYS A 33 6.36 -7.38 -7.03
N GLY A 34 5.27 -7.69 -6.35
CA GLY A 34 4.22 -8.58 -6.86
C GLY A 34 2.96 -7.78 -7.18
N VAL A 35 2.25 -8.12 -8.25
CA VAL A 35 0.97 -7.47 -8.58
C VAL A 35 -0.10 -8.53 -8.84
N ALA A 36 -1.33 -8.26 -8.39
CA ALA A 36 -2.53 -9.05 -8.67
C ALA A 36 -3.74 -8.12 -8.86
N TRP A 37 -4.69 -8.49 -9.73
CA TRP A 37 -5.94 -7.74 -9.93
C TRP A 37 -7.14 -8.68 -10.13
N ALA A 38 -8.34 -8.17 -9.88
CA ALA A 38 -9.59 -8.90 -10.04
C ALA A 38 -9.87 -9.22 -11.53
N GLY A 39 -10.49 -10.38 -11.80
CA GLY A 39 -10.89 -10.76 -13.17
C GLY A 39 -9.83 -11.50 -14.01
N GLY A 40 -8.66 -11.77 -13.45
CA GLY A 40 -7.63 -12.60 -14.08
C GLY A 40 -6.34 -12.44 -13.32
N ALA A 41 -6.11 -13.30 -12.32
CA ALA A 41 -4.98 -13.26 -11.40
C ALA A 41 -3.64 -13.48 -12.13
N VAL A 42 -3.22 -12.48 -12.90
CA VAL A 42 -1.89 -12.39 -13.47
C VAL A 42 -0.98 -11.98 -12.33
N VAL A 43 -0.39 -13.01 -11.74
CA VAL A 43 0.51 -12.92 -10.61
C VAL A 43 1.92 -12.79 -11.19
N GLN A 44 2.37 -11.56 -11.38
CA GLN A 44 3.68 -11.25 -11.97
C GLN A 44 4.60 -10.59 -10.96
N SER A 45 5.86 -11.00 -10.99
CA SER A 45 6.94 -10.32 -10.27
C SER A 45 7.57 -9.28 -11.17
N PHE A 46 7.74 -8.06 -10.65
CA PHE A 46 8.27 -6.90 -11.37
C PHE A 46 9.46 -6.30 -10.64
N GLU A 47 10.34 -5.65 -11.41
CA GLU A 47 11.20 -4.61 -10.85
C GLU A 47 10.35 -3.41 -10.42
N PHE A 48 10.89 -2.56 -9.55
CA PHE A 48 10.11 -1.46 -8.95
C PHE A 48 9.54 -0.49 -10.00
N GLY A 49 10.33 -0.12 -11.01
CA GLY A 49 9.87 0.74 -12.11
C GLY A 49 8.81 0.07 -12.98
N GLU A 50 9.04 -1.19 -13.37
CA GLU A 50 8.08 -1.99 -14.14
C GLU A 50 6.74 -2.13 -13.39
N CYS A 51 6.78 -2.24 -12.06
CA CYS A 51 5.57 -2.33 -11.23
C CYS A 51 4.72 -1.06 -11.34
N ILE A 52 5.33 0.13 -11.31
CA ILE A 52 4.61 1.41 -11.46
C ILE A 52 3.93 1.45 -12.83
N GLU A 53 4.64 1.08 -13.88
CA GLU A 53 4.11 1.06 -15.24
C GLU A 53 2.95 0.07 -15.38
N ALA A 54 3.10 -1.15 -14.87
CA ALA A 54 2.05 -2.17 -14.91
C ALA A 54 0.78 -1.73 -14.19
N VAL A 55 0.91 -1.16 -12.99
CA VAL A 55 -0.24 -0.66 -12.22
C VAL A 55 -0.87 0.54 -12.91
N ALA A 56 -0.07 1.46 -13.47
CA ALA A 56 -0.57 2.61 -14.20
C ALA A 56 -1.35 2.19 -15.45
N GLN A 57 -0.83 1.23 -16.22
CA GLN A 57 -1.49 0.69 -17.40
C GLN A 57 -2.81 0.01 -17.04
N GLN A 58 -2.82 -0.82 -16.00
CA GLN A 58 -4.04 -1.51 -15.55
C GLN A 58 -5.13 -0.51 -15.12
N LEU A 59 -4.79 0.49 -14.30
CA LEU A 59 -5.73 1.53 -13.87
C LEU A 59 -6.21 2.41 -15.03
N SER A 60 -5.35 2.68 -16.02
CA SER A 60 -5.73 3.47 -17.19
C SER A 60 -6.63 2.70 -18.16
N ARG A 61 -6.46 1.37 -18.26
CA ARG A 61 -7.22 0.52 -19.17
C ARG A 61 -8.59 0.14 -18.59
N GLU A 62 -8.62 -0.30 -17.34
CA GLU A 62 -9.82 -0.86 -16.71
C GLU A 62 -10.56 0.17 -15.83
N GLY A 63 -9.95 1.34 -15.61
CA GLY A 63 -10.50 2.38 -14.76
C GLY A 63 -10.16 2.18 -13.28
N ARG A 64 -10.95 2.82 -12.42
CA ARG A 64 -10.66 2.94 -11.00
C ARG A 64 -10.76 1.59 -10.28
N HIS A 65 -9.78 1.33 -9.41
CA HIS A 65 -9.72 0.17 -8.52
C HIS A 65 -9.53 0.64 -7.08
N THR A 66 -9.88 -0.21 -6.12
CA THR A 66 -9.31 -0.10 -4.78
C THR A 66 -7.90 -0.67 -4.81
N LEU A 67 -6.90 0.18 -4.52
CA LEU A 67 -5.50 -0.18 -4.50
C LEU A 67 -5.10 -0.67 -3.11
N ILE A 68 -4.52 -1.86 -3.01
CA ILE A 68 -4.00 -2.44 -1.77
C ILE A 68 -2.48 -2.50 -1.91
N LEU A 69 -1.74 -1.83 -1.02
CA LEU A 69 -0.28 -1.86 -1.02
C LEU A 69 0.26 -2.56 0.23
N GLU A 70 1.09 -3.59 0.06
CA GLU A 70 1.97 -4.11 1.11
C GLU A 70 3.12 -3.13 1.31
N ALA A 71 2.86 -2.07 2.07
CA ALA A 71 3.85 -1.08 2.44
C ALA A 71 3.33 -0.21 3.60
N VAL A 72 4.23 0.59 4.18
CA VAL A 72 3.86 1.60 5.17
C VAL A 72 3.16 2.76 4.48
N LEU A 73 1.90 3.05 4.84
CA LEU A 73 1.10 4.15 4.29
C LEU A 73 0.73 5.24 5.30
N SER A 74 1.12 5.06 6.56
CA SER A 74 1.05 6.09 7.59
C SER A 74 2.23 6.01 8.55
N THR A 75 2.45 7.08 9.31
CA THR A 75 3.45 7.13 10.38
C THR A 75 2.80 7.50 11.70
N TYR A 76 3.52 7.30 12.80
CA TYR A 76 3.13 7.78 14.11
C TYR A 76 4.35 8.21 14.90
N HIS A 77 4.24 9.36 15.55
CA HIS A 77 5.28 9.93 16.39
C HIS A 77 4.73 10.11 17.80
N SER A 78 5.56 9.82 18.81
CA SER A 78 5.19 10.06 20.20
C SER A 78 4.98 11.55 20.46
N PRO A 79 4.40 11.95 21.61
CA PRO A 79 4.28 13.36 21.99
C PRO A 79 5.63 14.12 22.06
N GLN A 80 6.75 13.40 22.11
CA GLN A 80 8.10 13.97 22.07
C GLN A 80 8.67 14.09 20.65
N GLY A 81 7.89 13.73 19.63
CA GLY A 81 8.29 13.78 18.22
C GLY A 81 9.12 12.58 17.74
N ASN A 82 9.31 11.55 18.56
CA ASN A 82 10.09 10.38 18.18
C ASN A 82 9.23 9.35 17.44
N PRO A 83 9.74 8.66 16.41
CA PRO A 83 8.97 7.64 15.71
C PRO A 83 8.63 6.47 16.64
N THR A 84 7.42 5.95 16.52
CA THR A 84 6.95 4.79 17.30
C THR A 84 5.93 3.98 16.51
N ILE A 85 5.59 2.79 17.00
CA ILE A 85 4.64 1.89 16.33
C ILE A 85 3.24 2.51 16.34
N ARG A 86 2.50 2.28 15.25
CA ARG A 86 1.13 2.74 14.99
C ARG A 86 0.07 1.88 15.66
N GLY A 87 0.48 0.79 16.30
CA GLY A 87 -0.37 -0.15 17.03
C GLY A 87 0.33 -1.49 17.22
N GLU A 88 -0.27 -2.37 18.03
CA GLU A 88 0.30 -3.70 18.34
C GLU A 88 0.48 -4.59 17.11
N PHE A 89 -0.19 -4.29 15.99
CA PHE A 89 0.00 -5.02 14.73
C PHE A 89 1.44 -4.89 14.19
N GLU A 90 2.21 -3.85 14.55
CA GLU A 90 3.58 -3.64 14.09
C GLU A 90 4.67 -4.12 15.06
N LYS A 91 4.33 -4.83 16.14
CA LYS A 91 5.30 -5.16 17.19
C LYS A 91 6.53 -5.92 16.65
N GLY A 92 7.70 -5.30 16.68
CA GLY A 92 8.95 -5.86 16.09
C GLY A 92 9.07 -5.72 14.57
N ARG A 93 8.20 -4.92 13.94
CA ARG A 93 8.12 -4.59 12.51
C ARG A 93 7.78 -3.11 12.29
N GLY A 94 8.21 -2.24 13.19
CA GLY A 94 7.90 -0.82 13.15
C GLY A 94 8.41 -0.14 11.87
N TRP A 95 7.60 0.77 11.34
CA TRP A 95 7.85 1.50 10.09
C TRP A 95 9.18 2.27 10.03
N TYR A 96 9.74 2.61 11.19
CA TYR A 96 10.92 3.47 11.33
C TYR A 96 12.25 2.71 11.46
N HIS A 97 12.29 1.37 11.31
CA HIS A 97 13.56 0.63 11.34
C HIS A 97 13.61 -0.56 10.38
N GLY A 98 14.83 -0.90 9.95
CA GLY A 98 15.10 -2.08 9.12
C GLY A 98 14.25 -2.11 7.83
N PRO A 99 13.59 -3.23 7.51
CA PRO A 99 12.71 -3.32 6.35
C PRO A 99 11.55 -2.31 6.33
N GLY A 100 11.12 -1.80 7.50
CA GLY A 100 10.06 -0.79 7.60
C GLY A 100 10.42 0.51 6.89
N VAL A 101 11.67 0.98 7.05
CA VAL A 101 12.12 2.23 6.40
C VAL A 101 12.23 2.06 4.88
N SER A 102 12.70 0.90 4.42
CA SER A 102 12.82 0.61 2.99
C SER A 102 11.45 0.53 2.31
N THR A 103 10.46 -0.09 2.96
CA THR A 103 9.08 -0.18 2.44
C THR A 103 8.37 1.17 2.50
N PHE A 104 8.60 1.98 3.55
CA PHE A 104 8.16 3.37 3.61
C PHE A 104 8.73 4.22 2.45
N ALA A 105 10.02 4.12 2.16
CA ALA A 105 10.64 4.82 1.04
C ALA A 105 10.10 4.35 -0.33
N ALA A 106 9.87 3.04 -0.48
CA ALA A 106 9.22 2.48 -1.68
C ALA A 106 7.80 3.02 -1.85
N ALA A 107 6.99 3.04 -0.78
CA ALA A 107 5.63 3.57 -0.83
C ALA A 107 5.61 5.02 -1.32
N LEU A 108 6.41 5.89 -0.69
CA LEU A 108 6.54 7.30 -1.08
C LEU A 108 6.88 7.47 -2.55
N ARG A 109 7.89 6.74 -3.04
CA ARG A 109 8.31 6.80 -4.44
C ARG A 109 7.22 6.27 -5.36
N PHE A 110 6.59 5.16 -5.00
CA PHE A 110 5.58 4.48 -5.81
C PHE A 110 4.35 5.38 -6.01
N VAL A 111 3.79 5.91 -4.92
CA VAL A 111 2.57 6.75 -4.99
C VAL A 111 2.84 8.10 -5.66
N GLY A 112 4.03 8.68 -5.46
CA GLY A 112 4.43 9.91 -6.14
C GLY A 112 4.56 9.75 -7.65
N GLU A 113 5.24 8.69 -8.10
CA GLU A 113 5.37 8.41 -9.54
C GLU A 113 4.05 7.98 -10.17
N LEU A 114 3.25 7.16 -9.47
CA LEU A 114 1.94 6.75 -9.95
C LEU A 114 0.99 7.95 -10.09
N HIS A 115 1.01 8.89 -9.14
CA HIS A 115 0.32 10.16 -9.27
C HIS A 115 0.71 10.94 -10.53
N ARG A 116 2.02 11.01 -10.83
CA ARG A 116 2.57 11.76 -11.97
C ARG A 116 2.13 11.22 -13.32
N VAL A 117 2.04 9.89 -13.45
CA VAL A 117 1.77 9.23 -14.75
C VAL A 117 0.28 8.97 -15.00
N LEU A 118 -0.54 8.90 -13.95
CA LEU A 118 -1.95 8.57 -14.14
C LEU A 118 -2.81 9.78 -14.54
N PRO A 119 -3.84 9.56 -15.37
CA PRO A 119 -4.87 10.56 -15.67
C PRO A 119 -5.53 11.17 -14.43
N LYS A 120 -5.98 12.42 -14.58
CA LYS A 120 -6.56 13.26 -13.50
C LYS A 120 -8.00 12.86 -13.12
N ASP A 121 -8.72 12.25 -14.04
CA ASP A 121 -10.11 11.79 -13.92
C ASP A 121 -10.24 10.48 -13.13
N LEU A 122 -9.16 9.72 -12.97
CA LEU A 122 -9.12 8.54 -12.09
C LEU A 122 -9.09 8.88 -10.59
N ARG A 123 -9.17 10.17 -10.21
CA ARG A 123 -9.08 10.63 -8.82
C ARG A 123 -10.46 10.73 -8.16
N PRO A 124 -10.56 10.49 -6.84
CA PRO A 124 -9.54 9.88 -5.98
C PRO A 124 -9.51 8.35 -6.15
N ILE A 125 -8.37 7.71 -5.86
CA ILE A 125 -8.21 6.24 -5.84
C ILE A 125 -8.30 5.75 -4.38
N PRO A 126 -9.25 4.86 -4.02
CA PRO A 126 -9.26 4.25 -2.70
C PRO A 126 -7.98 3.46 -2.44
N LEU A 127 -7.35 3.69 -1.29
CA LEU A 127 -6.07 3.12 -0.93
C LEU A 127 -6.15 2.40 0.42
N VAL A 128 -5.56 1.20 0.47
CA VAL A 128 -5.51 0.36 1.67
C VAL A 128 -4.08 -0.10 1.92
N GLU A 129 -3.68 -0.09 3.19
CA GLU A 129 -2.45 -0.73 3.63
C GLU A 129 -2.69 -2.22 3.89
N GLY A 130 -2.01 -3.07 3.13
CA GLY A 130 -1.94 -4.51 3.41
C GLY A 130 -0.76 -4.81 4.33
N PHE A 131 -1.03 -5.32 5.53
CA PHE A 131 0.01 -5.71 6.48
C PHE A 131 0.18 -7.23 6.48
N LEU A 132 1.15 -7.72 5.71
CA LEU A 132 1.41 -9.15 5.49
C LEU A 132 2.72 -9.61 6.16
N SER A 133 2.94 -9.17 7.40
CA SER A 133 4.09 -9.59 8.22
C SER A 133 3.85 -10.89 9.00
N TYR A 134 4.87 -11.36 9.73
CA TYR A 134 4.83 -12.57 10.58
C TYR A 134 4.53 -13.89 9.86
N LYS A 135 4.88 -13.98 8.58
CA LYS A 135 4.79 -15.23 7.83
C LYS A 135 5.75 -16.28 8.42
N PRO A 136 5.31 -17.54 8.64
CA PRO A 136 6.18 -18.60 9.12
C PRO A 136 7.24 -19.00 8.10
N VAL A 137 6.94 -18.81 6.81
CA VAL A 137 7.81 -19.11 5.67
C VAL A 137 7.82 -17.90 4.74
N ARG A 138 8.98 -17.61 4.15
CA ARG A 138 9.09 -16.60 3.09
C ARG A 138 8.38 -17.09 1.82
N THR A 139 7.45 -16.28 1.35
CA THR A 139 6.68 -16.49 0.12
C THR A 139 7.22 -15.63 -1.02
N ALA A 140 6.77 -15.91 -2.25
CA ALA A 140 7.08 -15.06 -3.38
C ALA A 140 6.22 -13.79 -3.35
N HIS A 141 6.76 -12.66 -3.80
CA HIS A 141 6.05 -11.37 -3.79
C HIS A 141 4.72 -11.41 -4.55
N SER A 142 4.70 -12.18 -5.63
CA SER A 142 3.52 -12.36 -6.45
C SER A 142 2.44 -13.19 -5.72
N GLU A 143 2.84 -14.20 -4.93
CA GLU A 143 1.93 -14.94 -4.05
C GLU A 143 1.35 -14.04 -2.95
N ASP A 144 2.18 -13.14 -2.40
CA ASP A 144 1.76 -12.17 -1.39
C ASP A 144 0.71 -11.19 -1.94
N ALA A 145 0.94 -10.63 -3.13
CA ALA A 145 -0.04 -9.78 -3.81
C ALA A 145 -1.35 -10.53 -4.09
N ARG A 146 -1.29 -11.80 -4.48
CA ARG A 146 -2.48 -12.63 -4.66
C ARG A 146 -3.24 -12.83 -3.35
N ARG A 147 -2.54 -13.05 -2.24
CA ARG A 147 -3.16 -13.20 -0.91
C ARG A 147 -3.87 -11.93 -0.47
N LEU A 148 -3.23 -10.76 -0.63
CA LEU A 148 -3.86 -9.47 -0.35
C LEU A 148 -5.21 -9.31 -1.07
N LEU A 149 -5.29 -9.78 -2.32
CA LEU A 149 -6.51 -9.69 -3.11
C LEU A 149 -7.57 -10.70 -2.67
N VAL A 150 -7.19 -11.98 -2.51
CA VAL A 150 -8.12 -13.07 -2.24
C VAL A 150 -8.64 -13.05 -0.79
N GLU A 151 -7.80 -12.62 0.15
CA GLU A 151 -8.10 -12.63 1.58
C GLU A 151 -8.63 -11.27 2.09
N PHE A 152 -8.88 -10.29 1.20
CA PHE A 152 -9.17 -8.89 1.55
C PHE A 152 -10.34 -8.73 2.54
N ASP A 153 -11.42 -9.48 2.30
CA ASP A 153 -12.64 -9.41 3.12
C ASP A 153 -12.49 -10.15 4.46
N GLN A 154 -11.60 -11.15 4.53
CA GLN A 154 -11.32 -11.91 5.75
C GLN A 154 -10.21 -11.27 6.60
N ALA A 155 -9.41 -10.38 6.02
CA ALA A 155 -8.33 -9.69 6.70
C ALA A 155 -8.86 -8.81 7.85
N GLU A 156 -8.18 -8.89 8.98
CA GLU A 156 -8.53 -8.15 10.18
C GLU A 156 -8.28 -6.66 9.98
N ARG A 157 -9.25 -5.85 10.37
CA ARG A 157 -9.19 -4.39 10.23
C ARG A 157 -8.50 -3.80 11.44
N PHE A 158 -7.51 -2.96 11.19
CA PHE A 158 -6.83 -2.18 12.22
C PHE A 158 -7.00 -0.70 11.96
N GLU A 159 -7.23 0.04 13.04
CA GLU A 159 -7.07 1.49 13.06
C GLU A 159 -5.69 1.81 13.62
N ALA A 160 -4.99 2.71 12.94
CA ALA A 160 -3.77 3.27 13.47
C ALA A 160 -4.07 4.12 14.71
N LEU A 161 -3.10 4.27 15.61
CA LEU A 161 -3.23 5.12 16.78
C LEU A 161 -3.69 6.54 16.40
N SER A 162 -4.53 7.13 17.26
CA SER A 162 -4.92 8.53 17.12
C SER A 162 -3.68 9.43 17.06
N GLY A 163 -3.62 10.30 16.05
CA GLY A 163 -2.43 11.12 15.77
C GLY A 163 -1.49 10.51 14.72
N SER A 164 -1.83 9.34 14.15
CA SER A 164 -1.17 8.87 12.94
C SER A 164 -1.42 9.81 11.76
N GLU A 165 -0.41 9.94 10.91
CA GLU A 165 -0.41 10.84 9.75
C GLU A 165 -0.15 10.05 8.47
N PRO A 166 -0.78 10.40 7.34
CA PRO A 166 -0.43 9.81 6.06
C PRO A 166 1.04 10.10 5.70
N ILE A 167 1.66 9.24 4.90
CA ILE A 167 3.06 9.40 4.52
C ILE A 167 3.34 10.62 3.62
N CYS A 168 2.32 11.16 2.94
CA CYS A 168 2.45 12.34 2.08
C CYS A 168 1.11 13.04 1.83
N ASP A 169 1.15 14.28 1.33
CA ASP A 169 -0.02 15.13 1.09
C ASP A 169 -0.92 14.68 -0.07
N LEU A 170 -0.53 13.61 -0.78
CA LEU A 170 -1.37 13.02 -1.83
C LEU A 170 -2.54 12.22 -1.26
N PHE A 171 -2.55 11.95 0.06
CA PHE A 171 -3.52 11.08 0.71
C PHE A 171 -4.56 11.92 1.45
N ASP A 172 -5.83 11.70 1.12
CA ASP A 172 -6.94 12.19 1.91
C ASP A 172 -7.19 11.23 3.08
N GLY A 173 -6.56 11.55 4.21
CA GLY A 173 -6.63 10.78 5.45
C GLY A 173 -5.66 9.58 5.50
N VAL A 174 -5.62 8.94 6.68
CA VAL A 174 -4.84 7.71 6.91
C VAL A 174 -5.54 6.52 6.26
N PRO A 175 -4.88 5.79 5.34
CA PRO A 175 -5.45 4.57 4.76
C PRO A 175 -5.77 3.53 5.82
N GLN A 176 -6.86 2.79 5.61
CA GLN A 176 -7.20 1.65 6.47
C GLN A 176 -6.10 0.60 6.40
N ILE A 177 -5.83 -0.06 7.54
CA ILE A 177 -4.87 -1.16 7.63
C ILE A 177 -5.61 -2.49 7.68
N ARG A 178 -5.20 -3.42 6.82
CA ARG A 178 -5.70 -4.80 6.76
C ARG A 178 -4.59 -5.76 7.13
N ARG A 179 -4.72 -6.46 8.25
CA ARG A 179 -3.75 -7.46 8.71
C ARG A 179 -4.17 -8.86 8.28
N TYR A 180 -3.24 -9.59 7.67
CA TYR A 180 -3.50 -10.90 7.08
C TYR A 180 -2.94 -12.07 7.89
N ASN A 181 -1.96 -11.81 8.77
CA ASN A 181 -1.43 -12.83 9.68
C ASN A 181 -1.46 -12.31 11.12
N LYS A 182 -1.77 -13.18 12.07
CA LYS A 182 -1.64 -12.86 13.50
C LYS A 182 -0.15 -12.86 13.88
N PRO A 183 0.30 -11.97 14.78
CA PRO A 183 1.61 -12.10 15.42
C PRO A 183 1.72 -13.47 16.09
N ALA A 184 2.88 -14.11 15.96
CA ALA A 184 3.20 -15.34 16.67
C ALA A 184 3.49 -15.06 18.16
#